data_AF-A0A3N5TR66-F1
#
_entry.id   AF-A0A3N5TR66-F1
#
_cell.length_a   1.000
_cell.length_b   1.000
_cell.length_c   1.000
_cell.angle_alpha   90.00
_cell.angle_beta   90.00
_cell.angle_gamma   90.00
#
_symmetry.space_group_name_H-M   'P 1'
#
loop_
_entity.id
_entity.type
_entity.pdbx_description
1 polymer ?
#
loop_
_entity_poly.entity_id
_entity_poly.type
_entity_poly.pdbx_seq_one_letter_code
_entity_poly.pdbx_strand_id
1 'polypeptide(L)'
;MKPFGGMKTWLILPIGMFVFGWASIRDGQALDRDIDKLHSELIALRKENKSLENKPYSELGTLRKENNSLDNEIYALSDENQKLKTELLFRLETLQSEIRILSTGFEEYKDYLKKSIDRLKEDVAVRTRILEERGRVFEEKNRILEEKARTLEHKNKALEDRARFLEERLKETGDRFKVLEEKMTNLVSKLREVEKPSPPKEAPVEIKGASAGTGVEDLYEDAYETFEKGNLEGARRKFEAFLKQYPNIEFSDNAQFWIGETYYLKKDFEKAILEYEKAIAKYPEGDKVSAALFKQALSFLELGDKTNARNLLKRVVERFPHSAQAEMAKKKLETIK
;
A
#
# COMPACT_ATOMS: atom_id res chain seq x y z
N MET A 1 -140.44 -8.75 41.06
CA MET A 1 -141.74 -9.46 41.05
C MET A 1 -141.64 -10.68 40.13
N LYS A 2 -142.52 -11.66 40.29
CA LYS A 2 -142.58 -13.02 39.68
C LYS A 2 -143.47 -13.03 38.39
N PRO A 3 -143.82 -14.16 37.69
CA PRO A 3 -143.17 -15.48 37.42
C PRO A 3 -143.48 -16.15 36.02
N PHE A 4 -143.04 -17.42 35.81
CA PHE A 4 -143.58 -18.53 34.95
C PHE A 4 -143.66 -18.34 33.39
N GLY A 5 -143.62 -19.38 32.53
CA GLY A 5 -143.38 -20.83 32.67
C GLY A 5 -144.08 -21.67 31.57
N GLY A 6 -143.43 -22.65 30.91
CA GLY A 6 -144.03 -23.49 29.85
C GLY A 6 -143.15 -24.67 29.41
N MET A 7 -143.73 -25.73 28.81
CA MET A 7 -143.06 -26.99 28.45
C MET A 7 -143.97 -27.91 27.57
N LYS A 8 -143.37 -28.95 26.91
CA LYS A 8 -143.94 -30.25 26.43
C LYS A 8 -144.42 -30.33 24.95
N THR A 9 -144.33 -31.43 24.15
CA THR A 9 -143.71 -32.80 24.28
C THR A 9 -143.69 -33.62 22.94
N TRP A 10 -142.68 -34.49 22.72
CA TRP A 10 -142.63 -35.84 22.04
C TRP A 10 -143.09 -36.09 20.57
N LEU A 11 -142.78 -37.22 19.86
CA LEU A 11 -141.60 -38.13 19.64
C LEU A 11 -142.00 -39.29 18.64
N ILE A 12 -141.05 -40.16 18.20
CA ILE A 12 -141.18 -41.49 17.47
C ILE A 12 -141.17 -41.35 15.90
N LEU A 13 -140.61 -42.21 15.00
CA LEU A 13 -140.02 -43.60 14.98
C LEU A 13 -138.81 -43.70 13.97
N PRO A 14 -137.84 -44.65 14.06
CA PRO A 14 -136.70 -44.79 13.09
C PRO A 14 -136.52 -46.19 12.41
N ILE A 15 -135.36 -46.37 11.74
CA ILE A 15 -134.72 -47.60 11.17
C ILE A 15 -134.83 -47.77 9.64
N GLY A 16 -133.70 -47.51 8.95
CA GLY A 16 -133.51 -47.74 7.51
C GLY A 16 -132.16 -47.26 6.94
N MET A 17 -131.35 -46.56 7.74
CA MET A 17 -130.25 -45.71 7.25
C MET A 17 -128.83 -46.24 7.53
N PHE A 18 -128.67 -47.49 7.97
CA PHE A 18 -127.37 -48.01 8.44
C PHE A 18 -126.47 -48.63 7.35
N VAL A 19 -127.03 -49.17 6.25
CA VAL A 19 -126.24 -49.88 5.23
C VAL A 19 -125.53 -48.92 4.27
N PHE A 20 -126.13 -47.77 3.95
CA PHE A 20 -125.48 -46.74 3.12
C PHE A 20 -124.34 -46.00 3.84
N GLY A 21 -124.36 -45.95 5.18
CA GLY A 21 -123.33 -45.23 5.95
C GLY A 21 -121.92 -45.84 5.84
N TRP A 22 -121.81 -47.16 5.73
CA TRP A 22 -120.50 -47.84 5.77
C TRP A 22 -119.68 -47.71 4.48
N ALA A 23 -120.32 -47.56 3.32
CA ALA A 23 -119.62 -47.20 2.08
C ALA A 23 -119.04 -45.79 2.20
N SER A 24 -119.86 -44.80 2.57
CA SER A 24 -119.43 -43.42 2.77
C SER A 24 -118.37 -43.24 3.87
N ILE A 25 -118.35 -44.10 4.91
CA ILE A 25 -117.28 -44.08 5.92
C ILE A 25 -115.95 -44.56 5.36
N ARG A 26 -115.92 -45.63 4.54
CA ARG A 26 -114.68 -46.14 3.95
C ARG A 26 -114.13 -45.21 2.86
N ASP A 27 -115.01 -44.64 2.06
CA ASP A 27 -114.66 -43.63 1.05
C ASP A 27 -114.21 -42.32 1.72
N GLY A 28 -114.85 -41.94 2.84
CA GLY A 28 -114.40 -40.84 3.71
C GLY A 28 -113.00 -41.07 4.29
N GLN A 29 -112.69 -42.27 4.79
CA GLN A 29 -111.34 -42.61 5.28
C GLN A 29 -110.27 -42.75 4.18
N ALA A 30 -110.67 -42.94 2.92
CA ALA A 30 -109.76 -42.81 1.78
C ALA A 30 -109.51 -41.33 1.47
N LEU A 31 -110.59 -40.54 1.39
CA LEU A 31 -110.56 -39.11 1.13
C LEU A 31 -109.77 -38.34 2.20
N ASP A 32 -109.94 -38.64 3.49
CA ASP A 32 -109.18 -38.03 4.60
C ASP A 32 -107.67 -38.29 4.47
N ARG A 33 -107.27 -39.52 4.08
CA ARG A 33 -105.85 -39.85 3.85
C ARG A 33 -105.28 -39.14 2.63
N ASP A 34 -106.08 -38.98 1.57
CA ASP A 34 -105.67 -38.20 0.40
C ASP A 34 -105.62 -36.70 0.71
N ILE A 35 -106.50 -36.17 1.57
CA ILE A 35 -106.46 -34.79 2.08
C ILE A 35 -105.21 -34.57 2.95
N ASP A 36 -104.91 -35.46 3.90
CA ASP A 36 -103.70 -35.39 4.73
C ASP A 36 -102.43 -35.46 3.86
N LYS A 37 -102.42 -36.33 2.85
CA LYS A 37 -101.33 -36.44 1.89
C LYS A 37 -101.16 -35.14 1.10
N LEU A 38 -102.22 -34.61 0.49
CA LEU A 38 -102.22 -33.33 -0.22
C LEU A 38 -101.83 -32.16 0.69
N HIS A 39 -102.23 -32.18 1.97
CA HIS A 39 -101.83 -31.18 2.95
C HIS A 39 -100.33 -31.27 3.27
N SER A 40 -99.78 -32.48 3.39
CA SER A 40 -98.34 -32.69 3.58
C SER A 40 -97.51 -32.28 2.35
N GLU A 41 -97.99 -32.58 1.14
CA GLU A 41 -97.41 -32.15 -0.14
C GLU A 41 -97.46 -30.61 -0.28
N LEU A 42 -98.58 -29.97 0.10
CA LEU A 42 -98.72 -28.52 0.14
C LEU A 42 -97.75 -27.86 1.14
N ILE A 43 -97.55 -28.46 2.32
CA ILE A 43 -96.57 -27.98 3.31
C ILE A 43 -95.14 -28.12 2.77
N ALA A 44 -94.82 -29.25 2.13
CA ALA A 44 -93.52 -29.50 1.53
C ALA A 44 -93.23 -28.48 0.41
N LEU A 45 -94.15 -28.31 -0.55
CA LEU A 45 -94.05 -27.32 -1.63
C LEU A 45 -93.99 -25.88 -1.09
N ARG A 46 -94.71 -25.55 -0.02
CA ARG A 46 -94.63 -24.21 0.60
C ARG A 46 -93.28 -23.97 1.28
N LYS A 47 -92.67 -25.00 1.87
CA LYS A 47 -91.32 -24.94 2.45
C LYS A 47 -90.26 -24.83 1.34
N GLU A 48 -90.40 -25.61 0.27
CA GLU A 48 -89.53 -25.57 -0.90
C GLU A 48 -89.60 -24.20 -1.59
N ASN A 49 -90.80 -23.68 -1.87
CA ASN A 49 -90.97 -22.37 -2.49
C ASN A 49 -90.35 -21.25 -1.65
N LYS A 50 -90.53 -21.27 -0.32
CA LYS A 50 -89.81 -20.36 0.59
C LYS A 50 -88.29 -20.55 0.57
N SER A 51 -87.80 -21.76 0.37
CA SER A 51 -86.36 -22.03 0.26
C SER A 51 -85.79 -21.51 -1.06
N LEU A 52 -86.53 -21.70 -2.17
CA LEU A 52 -86.19 -21.20 -3.50
C LEU A 52 -86.25 -19.67 -3.56
N GLU A 53 -87.19 -19.04 -2.86
CA GLU A 53 -87.29 -17.59 -2.73
C GLU A 53 -86.11 -17.01 -1.91
N ASN A 54 -85.76 -17.62 -0.77
CA ASN A 54 -84.70 -17.09 0.10
C ASN A 54 -83.26 -17.38 -0.36
N LYS A 55 -83.04 -18.50 -1.07
CA LYS A 55 -81.71 -18.92 -1.56
C LYS A 55 -80.98 -17.83 -2.36
N PRO A 56 -81.55 -17.23 -3.43
CA PRO A 56 -80.86 -16.19 -4.21
C PRO A 56 -80.56 -14.93 -3.39
N TYR A 57 -81.42 -14.54 -2.43
CA TYR A 57 -81.10 -13.43 -1.53
C TYR A 57 -79.90 -13.74 -0.61
N SER A 58 -79.76 -14.99 -0.16
CA SER A 58 -78.60 -15.41 0.63
C SER A 58 -77.30 -15.42 -0.19
N GLU A 59 -77.35 -15.94 -1.41
CA GLU A 59 -76.21 -16.00 -2.35
C GLU A 59 -75.78 -14.60 -2.81
N LEU A 60 -76.74 -13.71 -3.10
CA LEU A 60 -76.45 -12.31 -3.40
C LEU A 60 -75.89 -11.57 -2.16
N GLY A 61 -76.29 -11.97 -0.97
CA GLY A 61 -75.73 -11.49 0.30
C GLY A 61 -74.28 -11.94 0.55
N THR A 62 -73.88 -13.15 0.15
CA THR A 62 -72.49 -13.61 0.24
C THR A 62 -71.62 -12.99 -0.85
N LEU A 63 -72.08 -13.00 -2.11
CA LEU A 63 -71.38 -12.38 -3.24
C LEU A 63 -71.12 -10.88 -3.00
N ARG A 64 -72.06 -10.16 -2.39
CA ARG A 64 -71.85 -8.75 -2.01
C ARG A 64 -70.77 -8.57 -0.95
N LYS A 65 -70.64 -9.49 0.01
CA LYS A 65 -69.56 -9.44 1.01
C LYS A 65 -68.20 -9.76 0.37
N GLU A 66 -68.16 -10.74 -0.53
CA GLU A 66 -66.96 -11.07 -1.30
C GLU A 66 -66.52 -9.90 -2.18
N ASN A 67 -67.44 -9.27 -2.93
CA ASN A 67 -67.12 -8.10 -3.75
C ASN A 67 -66.58 -6.94 -2.90
N ASN A 68 -67.24 -6.60 -1.79
CA ASN A 68 -66.75 -5.57 -0.87
C ASN A 68 -65.37 -5.92 -0.29
N SER A 69 -65.07 -7.21 -0.08
CA SER A 69 -63.75 -7.66 0.40
C SER A 69 -62.68 -7.51 -0.69
N LEU A 70 -62.99 -7.89 -1.93
CA LEU A 70 -62.12 -7.72 -3.09
C LEU A 70 -61.87 -6.23 -3.39
N ASP A 71 -62.88 -5.37 -3.28
CA ASP A 71 -62.73 -3.92 -3.43
C ASP A 71 -61.73 -3.38 -2.40
N ASN A 72 -61.85 -3.77 -1.12
CA ASN A 72 -60.90 -3.38 -0.07
C ASN A 72 -59.47 -3.87 -0.34
N GLU A 73 -59.32 -5.09 -0.84
CA GLU A 73 -58.01 -5.67 -1.20
C GLU A 73 -57.39 -4.93 -2.40
N ILE A 74 -58.19 -4.59 -3.43
CA ILE A 74 -57.77 -3.77 -4.56
C ILE A 74 -57.32 -2.37 -4.11
N TYR A 75 -58.04 -1.73 -3.18
CA TYR A 75 -57.62 -0.44 -2.62
C TYR A 75 -56.30 -0.54 -1.84
N ALA A 76 -56.13 -1.59 -1.03
CA ALA A 76 -54.89 -1.82 -0.27
C ALA A 76 -53.69 -2.07 -1.22
N LEU A 77 -53.86 -2.93 -2.22
CA LEU A 77 -52.84 -3.20 -3.24
C LEU A 77 -52.51 -1.95 -4.08
N SER A 78 -53.50 -1.09 -4.35
CA SER A 78 -53.28 0.17 -5.07
C SER A 78 -52.41 1.15 -4.27
N ASP A 79 -52.70 1.32 -2.97
CA ASP A 79 -51.92 2.14 -2.04
C ASP A 79 -50.48 1.60 -1.85
N GLU A 80 -50.32 0.29 -1.69
CA GLU A 80 -49.01 -0.36 -1.62
C GLU A 80 -48.20 -0.14 -2.92
N ASN A 81 -48.82 -0.26 -4.09
CA ASN A 81 -48.17 0.03 -5.37
C ASN A 81 -47.75 1.51 -5.50
N GLN A 82 -48.53 2.48 -5.00
CA GLN A 82 -48.10 3.88 -5.01
C GLN A 82 -46.92 4.14 -4.05
N LYS A 83 -46.91 3.49 -2.88
CA LYS A 83 -45.80 3.54 -1.92
C LYS A 83 -44.52 2.97 -2.52
N LEU A 84 -44.60 1.76 -3.09
CA LEU A 84 -43.48 1.10 -3.78
C LEU A 84 -42.96 1.94 -4.96
N LYS A 85 -43.85 2.54 -5.75
CA LYS A 85 -43.48 3.45 -6.85
C LYS A 85 -42.70 4.66 -6.34
N THR A 86 -43.14 5.28 -5.24
CA THR A 86 -42.48 6.46 -4.66
C THR A 86 -41.10 6.10 -4.09
N GLU A 87 -41.00 4.99 -3.36
CA GLU A 87 -39.74 4.45 -2.84
C GLU A 87 -38.74 4.13 -3.97
N LEU A 88 -39.20 3.49 -5.05
CA LEU A 88 -38.36 3.18 -6.20
C LEU A 88 -37.86 4.44 -6.92
N LEU A 89 -38.69 5.48 -7.06
CA LEU A 89 -38.28 6.77 -7.63
C LEU A 89 -37.21 7.44 -6.76
N PHE A 90 -37.41 7.49 -5.45
CA PHE A 90 -36.44 8.08 -4.52
C PHE A 90 -35.08 7.34 -4.53
N ARG A 91 -35.09 6.00 -4.60
CA ARG A 91 -33.86 5.20 -4.77
C ARG A 91 -33.17 5.48 -6.11
N LEU A 92 -33.95 5.65 -7.18
CA LEU A 92 -33.41 5.93 -8.51
C LEU A 92 -32.73 7.31 -8.56
N GLU A 93 -33.35 8.34 -7.97
CA GLU A 93 -32.74 9.66 -7.80
C GLU A 93 -31.47 9.63 -6.94
N THR A 94 -31.49 8.86 -5.84
CA THR A 94 -30.32 8.67 -4.96
C THR A 94 -29.16 8.03 -5.72
N LEU A 95 -29.41 6.93 -6.45
CA LEU A 95 -28.40 6.26 -7.27
C LEU A 95 -27.87 7.16 -8.40
N GLN A 96 -28.73 7.98 -9.02
CA GLN A 96 -28.28 8.97 -10.01
C GLN A 96 -27.35 10.02 -9.41
N SER A 97 -27.62 10.47 -8.18
CA SER A 97 -26.74 11.38 -7.44
C SER A 97 -25.39 10.74 -7.11
N GLU A 98 -25.38 9.50 -6.60
CA GLU A 98 -24.16 8.74 -6.31
C GLU A 98 -23.31 8.52 -7.58
N ILE A 99 -23.94 8.09 -8.68
CA ILE A 99 -23.27 7.92 -9.99
C ILE A 99 -22.65 9.24 -10.47
N ARG A 100 -23.34 10.37 -10.28
CA ARG A 100 -22.83 11.70 -10.66
C ARG A 100 -21.62 12.12 -9.83
N ILE A 101 -21.64 11.87 -8.52
CA ILE A 101 -20.51 12.13 -7.62
C ILE A 101 -19.33 11.25 -8.03
N LEU A 102 -19.55 9.95 -8.22
CA LEU A 102 -18.50 8.99 -8.61
C LEU A 102 -17.88 9.34 -9.97
N SER A 103 -18.69 9.73 -10.95
CA SER A 103 -18.23 10.16 -12.28
C SER A 103 -17.37 11.43 -12.21
N THR A 104 -17.75 12.38 -11.34
CA THR A 104 -16.98 13.60 -11.12
C THR A 104 -15.61 13.28 -10.49
N GLY A 105 -15.60 12.47 -9.41
CA GLY A 105 -14.36 12.03 -8.77
C GLY A 105 -13.45 11.19 -9.68
N PHE A 106 -14.03 10.43 -10.62
CA PHE A 106 -13.26 9.70 -11.62
C PHE A 106 -12.53 10.63 -12.60
N GLU A 107 -13.19 11.69 -13.09
CA GLU A 107 -12.55 12.68 -13.96
C GLU A 107 -11.49 13.51 -13.22
N GLU A 108 -11.71 13.87 -11.95
CA GLU A 108 -10.69 14.51 -11.11
C GLU A 108 -9.46 13.61 -10.91
N TYR A 109 -9.67 12.32 -10.61
CA TYR A 109 -8.58 11.35 -10.46
C TYR A 109 -7.81 11.12 -11.77
N LYS A 110 -8.51 11.09 -12.90
CA LYS A 110 -7.94 10.98 -14.25
C LYS A 110 -7.09 12.21 -14.62
N ASP A 111 -7.53 13.42 -14.29
CA ASP A 111 -6.72 14.64 -14.48
C ASP A 111 -5.51 14.68 -13.52
N TYR A 112 -5.67 14.25 -12.27
CA TYR A 112 -4.56 14.08 -11.33
C TYR A 112 -3.50 13.09 -11.84
N LEU A 113 -3.92 11.92 -12.34
CA LEU A 113 -3.02 10.93 -12.94
C LEU A 113 -2.31 11.50 -14.16
N LYS A 114 -3.02 12.20 -15.05
CA LYS A 114 -2.43 12.84 -16.23
C LYS A 114 -1.35 13.85 -15.85
N LYS A 115 -1.66 14.77 -14.93
CA LYS A 115 -0.70 15.75 -14.38
C LYS A 115 0.51 15.08 -13.73
N SER A 116 0.31 13.96 -13.04
CA SER A 116 1.40 13.19 -12.41
C SER A 116 2.31 12.51 -13.44
N ILE A 117 1.72 11.93 -14.49
CA ILE A 117 2.44 11.33 -15.62
C ILE A 117 3.25 12.40 -16.37
N ASP A 118 2.67 13.57 -16.62
CA ASP A 118 3.36 14.63 -17.38
C ASP A 118 4.55 15.22 -16.59
N ARG A 119 4.42 15.40 -15.27
CA ARG A 119 5.56 15.73 -14.39
C ARG A 119 6.65 14.66 -14.40
N LEU A 120 6.26 13.38 -14.37
CA LEU A 120 7.23 12.27 -14.40
C LEU A 120 7.99 12.22 -15.74
N LYS A 121 7.31 12.47 -16.87
CA LYS A 121 7.97 12.60 -18.17
C LYS A 121 8.97 13.76 -18.20
N GLU A 122 8.63 14.90 -17.61
CA GLU A 122 9.51 16.06 -17.54
C GLU A 122 10.76 15.78 -16.69
N ASP A 123 10.60 15.21 -15.50
CA ASP A 123 11.71 14.78 -14.63
C ASP A 123 12.61 13.76 -15.32
N VAL A 124 12.04 12.72 -15.96
CA VAL A 124 12.81 11.76 -16.77
C VAL A 124 13.55 12.46 -17.91
N ALA A 125 12.92 13.39 -18.63
CA ALA A 125 13.57 14.12 -19.73
C ALA A 125 14.70 15.04 -19.25
N VAL A 126 14.62 15.59 -18.03
CA VAL A 126 15.69 16.37 -17.41
C VAL A 126 16.82 15.45 -16.96
N ARG A 127 16.52 14.34 -16.27
CA ARG A 127 17.52 13.35 -15.83
C ARG A 127 18.29 12.75 -17.00
N THR A 128 17.62 12.41 -18.11
CA THR A 128 18.28 11.91 -19.32
C THR A 128 19.27 12.94 -19.88
N ARG A 129 18.89 14.24 -19.97
CA ARG A 129 19.80 15.31 -20.40
C ARG A 129 21.02 15.44 -19.48
N ILE A 130 20.83 15.38 -18.16
CA ILE A 130 21.93 15.42 -17.18
C ILE A 130 22.86 14.21 -17.33
N LEU A 131 22.31 13.01 -17.57
CA LEU A 131 23.11 11.80 -17.80
C LEU A 131 23.90 11.87 -19.10
N GLU A 132 23.31 12.40 -20.19
CA GLU A 132 24.03 12.64 -21.44
C GLU A 132 25.18 13.64 -21.28
N GLU A 133 24.95 14.79 -20.63
CA GLU A 133 26.02 15.77 -20.37
C GLU A 133 27.12 15.18 -19.48
N ARG A 134 26.75 14.43 -18.43
CA ARG A 134 27.71 13.73 -17.58
C ARG A 134 28.51 12.68 -18.35
N GLY A 135 27.88 12.00 -19.32
CA GLY A 135 28.55 11.11 -20.26
C GLY A 135 29.60 11.83 -21.10
N ARG A 136 29.23 12.91 -21.79
CA ARG A 136 30.14 13.74 -22.60
C ARG A 136 31.32 14.27 -21.77
N VAL A 137 31.07 14.75 -20.54
CA VAL A 137 32.11 15.23 -19.63
C VAL A 137 33.03 14.10 -19.14
N PHE A 138 32.52 12.88 -19.01
CA PHE A 138 33.32 11.72 -18.64
C PHE A 138 34.20 11.24 -19.80
N GLU A 139 33.66 11.17 -21.01
CA GLU A 139 34.41 10.87 -22.24
C GLU A 139 35.57 11.87 -22.45
N GLU A 140 35.30 13.18 -22.33
CA GLU A 140 36.33 14.20 -22.47
C GLU A 140 37.41 14.09 -21.39
N LYS A 141 37.03 13.80 -20.15
CA LYS A 141 38.00 13.54 -19.06
C LYS A 141 38.86 12.31 -19.34
N ASN A 142 38.29 11.23 -19.87
CA ASN A 142 39.05 10.05 -20.23
C ASN A 142 40.03 10.34 -21.36
N ARG A 143 39.61 11.09 -22.40
CA ARG A 143 40.48 11.55 -23.49
C ARG A 143 41.70 12.34 -22.97
N ILE A 144 41.46 13.28 -22.06
CA ILE A 144 42.54 14.07 -21.42
C ILE A 144 43.45 13.18 -20.54
N LEU A 145 42.89 12.18 -19.86
CA LEU A 145 43.68 11.23 -19.06
C LEU A 145 44.56 10.34 -19.93
N GLU A 146 44.06 9.85 -21.06
CA GLU A 146 44.86 9.10 -22.05
C GLU A 146 46.00 9.93 -22.64
N GLU A 147 45.76 11.20 -22.99
CA GLU A 147 46.80 12.10 -23.50
C GLU A 147 47.89 12.35 -22.44
N LYS A 148 47.49 12.54 -21.18
CA LYS A 148 48.42 12.65 -20.05
C LYS A 148 49.19 11.36 -19.81
N ALA A 149 48.56 10.19 -19.95
CA ALA A 149 49.23 8.89 -19.82
C ALA A 149 50.33 8.72 -20.87
N ARG A 150 50.02 8.98 -22.16
CA ARG A 150 51.00 8.97 -23.26
C ARG A 150 52.15 9.96 -23.01
N THR A 151 51.83 11.16 -22.52
CA THR A 151 52.83 12.19 -22.18
C THR A 151 53.76 11.75 -21.04
N LEU A 152 53.22 11.06 -20.02
CA LEU A 152 54.02 10.49 -18.92
C LEU A 152 54.88 9.33 -19.40
N GLU A 153 54.35 8.46 -20.26
CA GLU A 153 55.11 7.36 -20.89
C GLU A 153 56.32 7.87 -21.68
N HIS A 154 56.13 8.90 -22.52
CA HIS A 154 57.23 9.56 -23.22
C HIS A 154 58.27 10.18 -22.27
N LYS A 155 57.83 10.79 -21.16
CA LYS A 155 58.74 11.36 -20.14
C LYS A 155 59.51 10.28 -19.38
N ASN A 156 58.86 9.18 -19.00
CA ASN A 156 59.50 8.05 -18.33
C ASN A 156 60.58 7.44 -19.22
N LYS A 157 60.29 7.19 -20.50
CA LYS A 157 61.28 6.69 -21.47
C LYS A 157 62.50 7.62 -21.59
N ALA A 158 62.28 8.94 -21.66
CA ALA A 158 63.38 9.91 -21.68
C ALA A 158 64.20 9.95 -20.38
N LEU A 159 63.58 9.66 -19.22
CA LEU A 159 64.28 9.51 -17.95
C LEU A 159 65.08 8.20 -17.88
N GLU A 160 64.54 7.09 -18.38
CA GLU A 160 65.24 5.80 -18.51
C GLU A 160 66.46 5.91 -19.42
N ASP A 161 66.33 6.57 -20.58
CA ASP A 161 67.44 6.86 -21.49
C ASP A 161 68.54 7.68 -20.80
N ARG A 162 68.14 8.69 -20.00
CA ARG A 162 69.06 9.53 -19.24
C ARG A 162 69.71 8.80 -18.07
N ALA A 163 68.99 7.90 -17.41
CA ALA A 163 69.53 7.04 -16.35
C ALA A 163 70.62 6.11 -16.91
N ARG A 164 70.34 5.41 -18.02
CA ARG A 164 71.32 4.56 -18.71
C ARG A 164 72.58 5.33 -19.11
N PHE A 165 72.43 6.55 -19.65
CA PHE A 165 73.58 7.41 -19.97
C PHE A 165 74.40 7.81 -18.74
N LEU A 166 73.75 8.05 -17.59
CA LEU A 166 74.45 8.35 -16.34
C LEU A 166 75.16 7.12 -15.77
N GLU A 167 74.59 5.92 -15.86
CA GLU A 167 75.23 4.66 -15.46
C GLU A 167 76.48 4.36 -16.31
N GLU A 168 76.40 4.54 -17.64
CA GLU A 168 77.53 4.42 -18.57
C GLU A 168 78.67 5.36 -18.16
N ARG A 169 78.36 6.63 -17.89
CA ARG A 169 79.34 7.62 -17.41
C ARG A 169 79.88 7.29 -16.03
N LEU A 170 79.05 6.79 -15.11
CA LEU A 170 79.47 6.40 -13.77
C LEU A 170 80.49 5.26 -13.84
N LYS A 171 80.20 4.25 -14.66
CA LYS A 171 81.11 3.14 -14.96
C LYS A 171 82.43 3.64 -15.56
N GLU A 172 82.38 4.52 -16.56
CA GLU A 172 83.58 5.12 -17.15
C GLU A 172 84.42 5.89 -16.11
N THR A 173 83.77 6.68 -15.24
CA THR A 173 84.47 7.36 -14.14
C THR A 173 85.04 6.40 -13.11
N GLY A 174 84.35 5.29 -12.81
CA GLY A 174 84.83 4.23 -11.93
C GLY A 174 86.06 3.51 -12.49
N ASP A 175 86.08 3.21 -13.79
CA ASP A 175 87.23 2.58 -14.43
C ASP A 175 88.43 3.56 -14.53
N ARG A 176 88.18 4.86 -14.78
CA ARG A 176 89.21 5.92 -14.64
C ARG A 176 89.73 6.01 -13.20
N PHE A 177 88.86 5.87 -12.19
CA PHE A 177 89.24 5.87 -10.78
C PHE A 177 90.11 4.65 -10.43
N LYS A 178 89.80 3.44 -10.92
CA LYS A 178 90.65 2.26 -10.75
C LYS A 178 92.06 2.47 -11.33
N VAL A 179 92.16 3.01 -12.55
CA VAL A 179 93.46 3.34 -13.17
C VAL A 179 94.21 4.40 -12.37
N LEU A 180 93.49 5.36 -11.76
CA LEU A 180 94.09 6.36 -10.88
C LEU A 180 94.52 5.75 -9.54
N GLU A 181 93.76 4.80 -8.97
CA GLU A 181 94.13 4.02 -7.80
C GLU A 181 95.32 3.10 -8.06
N GLU A 182 95.44 2.46 -9.22
CA GLU A 182 96.65 1.71 -9.61
C GLU A 182 97.85 2.65 -9.74
N LYS A 183 97.69 3.83 -10.34
CA LYS A 183 98.77 4.84 -10.38
C LYS A 183 99.12 5.34 -8.98
N MET A 184 98.12 5.58 -8.14
CA MET A 184 98.32 6.09 -6.78
C MET A 184 98.87 5.01 -5.87
N THR A 185 98.51 3.73 -6.01
CA THR A 185 99.12 2.61 -5.28
C THR A 185 100.52 2.29 -5.78
N ASN A 186 100.83 2.51 -7.06
CA ASN A 186 102.20 2.48 -7.58
C ASN A 186 103.05 3.69 -7.14
N LEU A 187 102.46 4.87 -6.93
CA LEU A 187 103.12 6.00 -6.28
C LEU A 187 103.28 5.77 -4.78
N VAL A 188 102.26 5.24 -4.11
CA VAL A 188 102.25 4.93 -2.68
C VAL A 188 103.10 3.72 -2.36
N SER A 189 103.35 2.79 -3.28
CA SER A 189 104.36 1.74 -3.12
C SER A 189 105.77 2.31 -3.26
N LYS A 190 106.01 3.23 -4.23
CA LYS A 190 107.23 4.03 -4.30
C LYS A 190 107.45 4.96 -3.10
N LEU A 191 106.38 5.42 -2.46
CA LEU A 191 106.43 6.24 -1.24
C LEU A 191 106.39 5.40 0.05
N ARG A 192 106.09 4.08 -0.02
CA ARG A 192 106.04 3.16 1.14
C ARG A 192 107.39 2.53 1.50
N GLU A 193 108.48 3.02 0.91
CA GLU A 193 109.75 3.05 1.64
C GLU A 193 109.71 4.06 2.82
N VAL A 194 108.66 4.91 2.90
CA VAL A 194 108.40 5.85 4.00
C VAL A 194 106.99 5.61 4.60
N GLU A 195 106.94 4.57 5.44
CA GLU A 195 106.00 4.33 6.55
C GLU A 195 104.47 4.21 6.34
N LYS A 196 103.87 3.52 7.33
CA LYS A 196 102.49 3.05 7.53
C LYS A 196 102.17 3.27 9.03
N PRO A 197 100.90 3.16 9.51
CA PRO A 197 99.63 3.56 8.89
C PRO A 197 98.53 4.08 9.87
N SER A 198 97.48 4.67 9.30
CA SER A 198 96.03 4.49 9.62
C SER A 198 95.34 5.09 10.88
N PRO A 199 93.99 5.32 10.83
CA PRO A 199 93.17 6.02 11.83
C PRO A 199 92.04 5.15 12.47
N PRO A 200 91.18 5.74 13.33
CA PRO A 200 89.71 5.53 13.25
C PRO A 200 88.91 6.85 13.48
N LYS A 201 87.77 7.18 12.84
CA LYS A 201 86.55 6.47 12.39
C LYS A 201 85.47 6.32 13.47
N GLU A 202 84.50 7.23 13.47
CA GLU A 202 83.22 7.14 14.21
C GLU A 202 82.18 6.27 13.47
N ALA A 203 81.09 5.90 14.15
CA ALA A 203 79.96 5.13 13.62
C ALA A 203 78.60 5.78 13.98
N PRO A 204 77.64 5.93 13.04
CA PRO A 204 76.29 6.42 13.33
C PRO A 204 75.31 5.30 13.75
N VAL A 205 74.22 5.68 14.43
CA VAL A 205 73.10 4.79 14.80
C VAL A 205 71.88 5.05 13.90
N GLU A 206 71.23 3.98 13.44
CA GLU A 206 70.02 3.99 12.62
C GLU A 206 68.79 3.63 13.48
N ILE A 207 67.62 4.23 13.23
CA ILE A 207 66.36 3.92 13.92
C ILE A 207 65.38 3.24 12.96
N LYS A 208 64.91 2.06 13.33
CA LYS A 208 63.81 1.34 12.67
C LYS A 208 62.49 1.53 13.40
N GLY A 209 61.42 1.59 12.60
CA GLY A 209 60.36 0.58 12.67
C GLY A 209 59.18 0.86 13.60
N ALA A 210 58.01 1.04 13.00
CA ALA A 210 56.73 1.06 13.69
C ALA A 210 56.32 -0.32 14.25
N SER A 211 55.40 -0.32 15.22
CA SER A 211 54.67 -1.49 15.71
C SER A 211 53.19 -1.34 15.35
N ALA A 212 52.51 -2.47 15.09
CA ALA A 212 51.08 -2.54 14.78
C ALA A 212 50.37 -3.46 15.78
N GLY A 213 49.16 -3.09 16.25
CA GLY A 213 48.47 -3.93 17.24
C GLY A 213 47.11 -3.50 17.80
N THR A 214 46.32 -2.61 17.16
CA THR A 214 45.02 -2.11 17.69
C THR A 214 43.97 -1.82 16.60
N GLY A 215 44.18 -2.29 15.37
CA GLY A 215 43.77 -1.56 14.17
C GLY A 215 42.39 -1.80 13.52
N VAL A 216 41.27 -1.96 14.24
CA VAL A 216 39.91 -1.90 13.62
C VAL A 216 39.11 -0.74 14.19
N GLU A 217 38.90 -0.74 15.51
CA GLU A 217 38.26 0.34 16.25
C GLU A 217 39.01 1.66 16.03
N ASP A 218 40.34 1.65 16.18
CA ASP A 218 41.23 2.80 15.87
C ASP A 218 41.03 3.37 14.45
N LEU A 219 40.80 2.52 13.44
CA LEU A 219 40.60 2.98 12.06
C LEU A 219 39.23 3.62 11.85
N TYR A 220 38.21 3.12 12.56
CA TYR A 220 36.88 3.72 12.56
C TYR A 220 36.88 5.04 13.36
N GLU A 221 37.55 5.08 14.51
CA GLU A 221 37.68 6.27 15.36
C GLU A 221 38.48 7.36 14.66
N ASP A 222 39.61 7.06 14.01
CA ASP A 222 40.36 8.01 13.19
C ASP A 222 39.53 8.58 12.01
N ALA A 223 38.65 7.76 11.40
CA ALA A 223 37.71 8.22 10.40
C ALA A 223 36.65 9.18 10.99
N TYR A 224 36.14 8.85 12.18
CA TYR A 224 35.12 9.62 12.89
C TYR A 224 35.67 10.94 13.47
N GLU A 225 36.84 10.95 14.11
CA GLU A 225 37.53 12.18 14.51
C GLU A 225 37.76 13.11 13.31
N THR A 226 38.08 12.57 12.15
CA THR A 226 38.29 13.35 10.92
C THR A 226 36.99 14.00 10.45
N PHE A 227 35.84 13.35 10.70
CA PHE A 227 34.50 13.90 10.44
C PHE A 227 34.17 15.02 11.43
N GLU A 228 34.40 14.82 12.73
CA GLU A 228 34.17 15.83 13.77
C GLU A 228 35.06 17.08 13.60
N LYS A 229 36.30 16.90 13.12
CA LYS A 229 37.21 17.98 12.71
C LYS A 229 36.75 18.71 11.43
N GLY A 230 35.59 18.37 10.87
CA GLY A 230 34.98 19.01 9.71
C GLY A 230 35.61 18.63 8.36
N ASN A 231 36.59 17.73 8.31
CA ASN A 231 37.25 17.30 7.08
C ASN A 231 36.43 16.18 6.39
N LEU A 232 35.26 16.56 5.88
CA LEU A 232 34.27 15.64 5.29
C LEU A 232 34.84 14.77 4.17
N GLU A 233 35.73 15.31 3.33
CA GLU A 233 36.39 14.55 2.26
C GLU A 233 37.47 13.59 2.79
N GLY A 234 38.21 13.98 3.83
CA GLY A 234 39.16 13.10 4.50
C GLY A 234 38.45 11.95 5.21
N ALA A 235 37.40 12.26 5.98
CA ALA A 235 36.58 11.30 6.69
C ALA A 235 35.93 10.29 5.73
N ARG A 236 35.33 10.77 4.62
CA ARG A 236 34.74 9.90 3.60
C ARG A 236 35.75 8.89 3.07
N ARG A 237 36.96 9.32 2.69
CA ARG A 237 38.01 8.41 2.19
C ARG A 237 38.41 7.37 3.24
N LYS A 238 38.47 7.73 4.52
CA LYS A 238 38.77 6.81 5.62
C LYS A 238 37.64 5.78 5.81
N PHE A 239 36.38 6.21 5.84
CA PHE A 239 35.23 5.28 5.91
C PHE A 239 35.12 4.39 4.65
N GLU A 240 35.39 4.91 3.45
CA GLU A 240 35.42 4.12 2.21
C GLU A 240 36.53 3.05 2.24
N ALA A 241 37.72 3.40 2.74
CA ALA A 241 38.82 2.45 2.94
C ALA A 241 38.47 1.40 4.02
N PHE A 242 37.89 1.83 5.13
CA PHE A 242 37.40 0.96 6.21
C PHE A 242 36.39 -0.07 5.67
N LEU A 243 35.36 0.36 4.93
CA LEU A 243 34.36 -0.54 4.34
C LEU A 243 34.91 -1.48 3.27
N LYS A 244 36.00 -1.10 2.59
CA LYS A 244 36.69 -1.98 1.64
C LYS A 244 37.43 -3.11 2.35
N GLN A 245 37.96 -2.85 3.54
CA GLN A 245 38.73 -3.82 4.32
C GLN A 245 37.85 -4.64 5.28
N TYR A 246 36.83 -4.02 5.85
CA TYR A 246 35.90 -4.58 6.83
C TYR A 246 34.44 -4.36 6.38
N PRO A 247 33.97 -5.11 5.36
CA PRO A 247 32.69 -4.83 4.73
C PRO A 247 31.47 -5.28 5.54
N ASN A 248 31.61 -6.23 6.47
CA ASN A 248 30.50 -6.90 7.19
C ASN A 248 30.86 -7.10 8.68
N ILE A 249 31.07 -6.01 9.42
CA ILE A 249 31.29 -6.01 10.88
C ILE A 249 30.35 -5.00 11.56
N GLU A 250 30.34 -4.95 12.89
CA GLU A 250 29.46 -4.09 13.72
C GLU A 250 29.59 -2.59 13.39
N PHE A 251 30.74 -2.13 12.89
CA PHE A 251 30.96 -0.75 12.46
C PHE A 251 30.64 -0.48 10.98
N SER A 252 30.25 -1.48 10.19
CA SER A 252 30.08 -1.30 8.74
C SER A 252 28.81 -0.51 8.38
N ASP A 253 27.70 -0.68 9.10
CA ASP A 253 26.50 0.15 8.90
C ASP A 253 26.77 1.60 9.32
N ASN A 254 27.48 1.77 10.44
CA ASN A 254 27.95 3.04 10.97
C ASN A 254 28.83 3.80 9.96
N ALA A 255 29.86 3.15 9.41
CA ALA A 255 30.75 3.77 8.43
C ALA A 255 29.99 4.13 7.13
N GLN A 256 29.08 3.29 6.65
CA GLN A 256 28.28 3.58 5.45
C GLN A 256 27.27 4.72 5.69
N PHE A 257 26.72 4.84 6.90
CA PHE A 257 25.91 5.98 7.32
C PHE A 257 26.72 7.29 7.35
N TRP A 258 27.93 7.29 7.94
CA TRP A 258 28.77 8.49 8.00
C TRP A 258 29.26 8.96 6.62
N ILE A 259 29.48 8.04 5.66
CA ILE A 259 29.70 8.41 4.25
C ILE A 259 28.51 9.23 3.73
N GLY A 260 27.27 8.83 4.01
CA GLY A 260 26.06 9.60 3.68
C GLY A 260 26.02 10.98 4.34
N GLU A 261 26.34 11.06 5.64
CA GLU A 261 26.43 12.32 6.38
C GLU A 261 27.46 13.28 5.77
N THR A 262 28.61 12.77 5.29
CA THR A 262 29.62 13.62 4.64
C THR A 262 29.10 14.28 3.36
N TYR A 263 28.18 13.63 2.62
CA TYR A 263 27.53 14.21 1.45
C TYR A 263 26.40 15.16 1.85
N TYR A 264 25.60 14.79 2.84
CA TYR A 264 24.52 15.61 3.38
C TYR A 264 25.02 16.97 3.90
N LEU A 265 26.10 16.97 4.69
CA LEU A 265 26.73 18.19 5.19
C LEU A 265 27.35 19.06 4.09
N LYS A 266 27.75 18.45 2.96
CA LYS A 266 28.17 19.18 1.74
C LYS A 266 27.00 19.64 0.86
N LYS A 267 25.75 19.38 1.24
CA LYS A 267 24.51 19.62 0.45
C LYS A 267 24.47 18.86 -0.88
N ASP A 268 25.21 17.77 -0.99
CA ASP A 268 25.22 16.86 -2.14
C ASP A 268 24.14 15.78 -1.90
N PHE A 269 22.88 16.22 -1.90
CA PHE A 269 21.77 15.42 -1.39
C PHE A 269 21.47 14.19 -2.24
N GLU A 270 21.70 14.25 -3.56
CA GLU A 270 21.57 13.09 -4.44
C GLU A 270 22.54 11.98 -4.05
N LYS A 271 23.81 12.30 -3.75
CA LYS A 271 24.76 11.29 -3.27
C LYS A 271 24.44 10.84 -1.86
N ALA A 272 24.05 11.74 -0.97
CA ALA A 272 23.62 11.37 0.37
C ALA A 272 22.50 10.29 0.33
N ILE A 273 21.50 10.47 -0.54
CA ILE A 273 20.42 9.47 -0.76
C ILE A 273 20.96 8.10 -1.16
N LEU A 274 21.92 8.06 -2.11
CA LEU A 274 22.52 6.81 -2.59
C LEU A 274 23.35 6.11 -1.49
N GLU A 275 24.07 6.85 -0.67
CA GLU A 275 24.91 6.27 0.40
C GLU A 275 24.07 5.81 1.60
N TYR A 276 22.97 6.51 1.93
CA TYR A 276 21.99 5.99 2.88
C TYR A 276 21.25 4.76 2.35
N GLU A 277 20.91 4.69 1.06
CA GLU A 277 20.32 3.50 0.45
C GLU A 277 21.25 2.28 0.58
N LYS A 278 22.57 2.46 0.36
CA LYS A 278 23.56 1.40 0.62
C LYS A 278 23.56 0.95 2.07
N ALA A 279 23.46 1.87 3.04
CA ALA A 279 23.37 1.51 4.46
C ALA A 279 22.15 0.62 4.72
N ILE A 280 20.98 1.03 4.20
CA ILE A 280 19.70 0.35 4.40
C ILE A 280 19.65 -1.03 3.71
N ALA A 281 20.18 -1.12 2.48
CA ALA A 281 20.10 -2.31 1.65
C ALA A 281 21.18 -3.35 1.98
N LYS A 282 22.39 -2.92 2.34
CA LYS A 282 23.52 -3.82 2.65
C LYS A 282 23.54 -4.27 4.11
N TYR A 283 23.04 -3.44 5.03
CA TYR A 283 23.03 -3.72 6.47
C TYR A 283 21.62 -3.64 7.04
N PRO A 284 20.66 -4.48 6.58
CA PRO A 284 19.25 -4.31 6.89
C PRO A 284 18.91 -4.43 8.38
N GLU A 285 19.77 -5.04 9.19
CA GLU A 285 19.63 -5.20 10.64
C GLU A 285 20.54 -4.27 11.47
N GLY A 286 21.29 -3.36 10.82
CA GLY A 286 22.19 -2.43 11.51
C GLY A 286 21.47 -1.33 12.29
N ASP A 287 22.05 -0.91 13.41
CA ASP A 287 21.52 0.13 14.29
C ASP A 287 21.28 1.47 13.59
N LYS A 288 22.06 1.78 12.55
CA LYS A 288 21.91 3.02 11.76
C LYS A 288 20.86 2.95 10.68
N VAL A 289 20.16 1.84 10.45
CA VAL A 289 19.11 1.77 9.41
C VAL A 289 17.98 2.75 9.66
N SER A 290 17.56 2.92 10.92
CA SER A 290 16.53 3.90 11.31
C SER A 290 16.98 5.35 11.02
N ALA A 291 18.24 5.66 11.34
CA ALA A 291 18.87 6.96 11.08
C ALA A 291 19.07 7.22 9.58
N ALA A 292 19.52 6.21 8.83
CA ALA A 292 19.73 6.27 7.39
C ALA A 292 18.41 6.53 6.65
N LEU A 293 17.34 5.79 6.96
CA LEU A 293 16.00 6.05 6.38
C LEU A 293 15.50 7.46 6.67
N PHE A 294 15.65 7.92 7.91
CA PHE A 294 15.24 9.28 8.30
C PHE A 294 16.06 10.35 7.57
N LYS A 295 17.38 10.21 7.51
CA LYS A 295 18.28 11.15 6.82
C LYS A 295 18.12 11.12 5.30
N GLN A 296 17.87 9.96 4.71
CA GLN A 296 17.49 9.82 3.30
C GLN A 296 16.19 10.58 3.01
N ALA A 297 15.19 10.47 3.87
CA ALA A 297 13.96 11.24 3.76
C ALA A 297 14.20 12.75 3.88
N LEU A 298 15.08 13.20 4.78
CA LEU A 298 15.48 14.61 4.87
C LEU A 298 16.18 15.08 3.59
N SER A 299 17.11 14.30 3.02
CA SER A 299 17.74 14.63 1.73
C SER A 299 16.71 14.82 0.61
N PHE A 300 15.69 13.96 0.53
CA PHE A 300 14.59 14.12 -0.43
C PHE A 300 13.79 15.42 -0.20
N LEU A 301 13.61 15.87 1.05
CA LEU A 301 12.96 17.16 1.34
C LEU A 301 13.82 18.36 0.91
N GLU A 302 15.13 18.29 1.10
CA GLU A 302 16.06 19.34 0.64
C GLU A 302 16.09 19.44 -0.89
N LEU A 303 15.85 18.33 -1.60
CA LEU A 303 15.63 18.28 -3.05
C LEU A 303 14.18 18.63 -3.48
N GLY A 304 13.28 18.92 -2.54
CA GLY A 304 11.88 19.26 -2.80
C GLY A 304 10.95 18.07 -3.09
N ASP A 305 11.46 16.84 -3.13
CA ASP A 305 10.70 15.60 -3.34
C ASP A 305 9.99 15.15 -2.06
N LYS A 306 8.90 15.87 -1.76
CA LYS A 306 8.00 15.59 -0.64
C LYS A 306 7.37 14.19 -0.71
N THR A 307 7.21 13.62 -1.90
CA THR A 307 6.55 12.33 -2.10
C THR A 307 7.42 11.19 -1.59
N ASN A 308 8.67 11.10 -2.07
CA ASN A 308 9.60 10.08 -1.61
C ASN A 308 9.99 10.29 -0.14
N ALA A 309 10.17 11.55 0.30
CA ALA A 309 10.37 11.85 1.71
C ALA A 309 9.23 11.33 2.60
N ARG A 310 7.97 11.63 2.26
CA ARG A 310 6.80 11.18 3.03
C ARG A 310 6.72 9.65 3.13
N ASN A 311 7.02 8.94 2.05
CA ASN A 311 7.02 7.47 2.03
C ASN A 311 8.13 6.89 2.94
N LEU A 312 9.34 7.47 2.90
CA LEU A 312 10.44 7.03 3.76
C LEU A 312 10.18 7.34 5.24
N LEU A 313 9.64 8.53 5.57
CA LEU A 313 9.27 8.86 6.95
C LEU A 313 8.21 7.90 7.51
N LYS A 314 7.20 7.51 6.71
CA LYS A 314 6.25 6.46 7.11
C LYS A 314 6.95 5.14 7.41
N ARG A 315 7.86 4.70 6.51
CA ARG A 315 8.66 3.48 6.69
C ARG A 315 9.51 3.51 7.97
N VAL A 316 10.02 4.67 8.40
CA VAL A 316 10.70 4.82 9.71
C VAL A 316 9.73 4.55 10.86
N VAL A 317 8.54 5.15 10.84
CA VAL A 317 7.52 4.98 11.90
C VAL A 317 6.99 3.55 11.95
N GLU A 318 6.77 2.92 10.80
CA GLU A 318 6.24 1.55 10.68
C GLU A 318 7.29 0.50 11.11
N ARG A 319 8.55 0.66 10.69
CA ARG A 319 9.60 -0.35 10.94
C ARG A 319 10.33 -0.17 12.26
N PHE A 320 10.41 1.06 12.79
CA PHE A 320 11.16 1.37 14.02
C PHE A 320 10.31 2.19 15.03
N PRO A 321 9.10 1.73 15.40
CA PRO A 321 8.10 2.54 16.12
C PRO A 321 8.53 3.08 17.49
N HIS A 322 9.54 2.48 18.11
CA HIS A 322 10.09 2.88 19.41
C HIS A 322 11.41 3.67 19.31
N SER A 323 11.87 3.99 18.11
CA SER A 323 13.10 4.76 17.88
C SER A 323 12.88 6.28 18.03
N ALA A 324 13.93 7.01 18.40
CA ALA A 324 13.91 8.48 18.37
C ALA A 324 13.61 9.01 16.95
N GLN A 325 14.07 8.30 15.93
CA GLN A 325 13.86 8.60 14.52
C GLN A 325 12.38 8.49 14.13
N ALA A 326 11.60 7.57 14.71
CA ALA A 326 10.15 7.50 14.50
C ALA A 326 9.43 8.71 15.09
N GLU A 327 9.81 9.17 16.28
CA GLU A 327 9.24 10.40 16.87
C GLU A 327 9.60 11.65 16.06
N MET A 328 10.84 11.74 15.56
CA MET A 328 11.23 12.80 14.61
C MET A 328 10.48 12.70 13.29
N ALA A 329 10.23 11.49 12.79
CA ALA A 329 9.52 11.25 11.53
C ALA A 329 8.04 11.61 11.61
N LYS A 330 7.34 11.27 12.72
CA LYS A 330 5.95 11.71 12.99
C LYS A 330 5.84 13.23 12.93
N LYS A 331 6.67 13.95 13.69
CA LYS A 331 6.71 15.42 13.69
C LYS A 331 7.01 15.99 12.30
N LYS A 332 7.91 15.37 11.53
CA LYS A 332 8.22 15.83 10.17
C LYS A 332 7.06 15.59 9.20
N LEU A 333 6.36 14.46 9.30
CA LEU A 333 5.17 14.15 8.49
C LEU A 333 4.06 15.20 8.65
N GLU A 334 3.80 15.67 9.87
CA GLU A 334 2.84 16.75 10.15
C GLU A 334 3.16 18.07 9.42
N THR A 335 4.45 18.36 9.19
CA THR A 335 4.88 19.57 8.47
C THR A 335 4.78 19.46 6.94
N ILE A 336 4.68 18.24 6.40
CA ILE A 336 4.66 18.00 4.95
C ILE A 336 3.21 17.97 4.47
N LYS A 337 2.67 19.15 4.13
CA LYS A 337 1.44 19.31 3.34
C LYS A 337 1.58 18.63 1.97
#